data_AF-A0A1Q5MAD1-F1
#
_entry.id   AF-A0A1Q5MAD1-F1
#
_cell.length_a   1.000
_cell.length_b   1.000
_cell.length_c   1.000
_cell.angle_alpha   90.00
_cell.angle_beta   90.00
_cell.angle_gamma   90.00
#
_symmetry.space_group_name_H-M   'P 1'
#
loop_
_entity.id
_entity.type
_entity.pdbx_description
1 polymer ?
#
loop_
_entity_poly.entity_id
_entity_poly.type
_entity_poly.pdbx_seq_one_letter_code
_entity_poly.pdbx_strand_id
1 'polypeptide(L)'
;MRKALPVAVLAATAALVLGASPVFAAAPKQQPVVSTASAWTPPADYIHEASFFGAAACQAAGKEGVTEGRWSAYICYQKLPFTPVQELYVKK
;
A
#
# COMPACT_ATOMS: atom_id res chain seq x y z
N MET A 1 -54.44 42.85 21.81
CA MET A 1 -55.23 42.23 22.89
C MET A 1 -54.51 40.96 23.35
N ARG A 2 -54.38 40.80 24.67
CA ARG A 2 -54.32 39.57 25.49
C ARG A 2 -53.34 38.42 25.12
N LYS A 3 -52.43 38.20 26.09
CA LYS A 3 -51.61 37.00 26.36
C LYS A 3 -52.45 35.71 26.41
N ALA A 4 -51.87 34.57 26.02
CA ALA A 4 -51.53 33.45 26.92
C ALA A 4 -51.05 32.19 26.13
N LEU A 5 -49.94 31.61 26.60
CA LEU A 5 -49.41 30.26 26.29
C LEU A 5 -50.22 29.18 27.05
N PRO A 6 -50.22 27.91 26.62
CA PRO A 6 -49.25 26.92 27.14
C PRO A 6 -48.69 26.00 26.03
N VAL A 7 -47.37 25.80 25.94
CA VAL A 7 -46.58 24.75 26.60
C VAL A 7 -47.10 23.34 26.32
N ALA A 8 -46.44 22.66 25.36
CA ALA A 8 -46.33 21.22 25.32
C ALA A 8 -44.84 20.87 25.24
N VAL A 9 -44.33 20.28 26.33
CA VAL A 9 -42.99 19.71 26.46
C VAL A 9 -43.08 18.25 26.05
N LEU A 10 -42.23 17.79 25.12
CA LEU A 10 -41.76 16.41 24.93
C LEU A 10 -40.65 16.47 23.86
N ALA A 11 -39.37 16.58 24.24
CA ALA A 11 -38.44 15.53 24.68
C ALA A 11 -37.82 14.74 23.52
N ALA A 12 -36.49 14.57 23.62
CA ALA A 12 -35.61 13.63 22.90
C ALA A 12 -35.40 13.93 21.40
N THR A 13 -34.19 13.92 20.82
CA THR A 13 -32.90 13.36 21.23
C THR A 13 -31.82 14.02 20.37
N ALA A 14 -30.69 14.37 20.99
CA ALA A 14 -29.49 14.80 20.29
C ALA A 14 -28.91 13.64 19.48
N ALA A 15 -28.72 13.84 18.17
CA ALA A 15 -27.86 12.99 17.34
C ALA A 15 -26.77 13.86 16.72
N LEU A 16 -25.68 14.03 17.48
CA LEU A 16 -24.39 14.42 16.94
C LEU A 16 -23.89 13.26 16.07
N VAL A 17 -23.95 13.41 14.75
CA VAL A 17 -23.13 12.57 13.86
C VAL A 17 -21.97 13.43 13.40
N LEU A 18 -20.87 13.34 14.15
CA LEU A 18 -19.56 13.79 13.72
C LEU A 18 -19.13 12.96 12.50
N GLY A 19 -18.66 13.67 11.48
CA GLY A 19 -17.59 13.33 10.55
C GLY A 19 -17.36 11.87 10.12
N ALA A 20 -17.47 11.64 8.83
CA ALA A 20 -16.64 10.65 8.14
C ALA A 20 -16.17 11.24 6.82
N SER A 21 -14.90 11.67 6.81
CA SER A 21 -14.15 12.08 5.61
C SER A 21 -14.23 11.02 4.51
N PRO A 22 -14.20 11.37 3.22
CA PRO A 22 -14.16 10.38 2.15
C PRO A 22 -12.90 9.53 2.33
N VAL A 23 -13.11 8.23 2.59
CA VAL A 23 -12.06 7.23 2.59
C VAL A 23 -11.44 7.24 1.20
N PHE A 24 -10.24 7.81 1.09
CA PHE A 24 -9.35 7.57 -0.04
C PHE A 24 -9.23 6.04 -0.16
N ALA A 25 -9.77 5.49 -1.24
CA ALA A 25 -9.56 4.10 -1.60
C ALA A 25 -8.04 3.90 -1.73
N ALA A 26 -7.45 3.32 -0.70
CA ALA A 26 -6.05 2.92 -0.73
C ALA A 26 -5.91 1.95 -1.90
N ALA A 27 -5.17 2.36 -2.93
CA ALA A 27 -4.78 1.48 -4.02
C ALA A 27 -4.24 0.19 -3.40
N PRO A 28 -4.62 -1.00 -3.92
CA PRO A 28 -4.17 -2.25 -3.35
C PRO A 28 -2.63 -2.23 -3.33
N LYS A 29 -2.05 -2.18 -2.12
CA LYS A 29 -0.60 -2.32 -1.95
C LYS A 29 -0.27 -3.71 -2.48
N GLN A 30 0.23 -3.78 -3.70
CA GLN A 30 0.70 -5.02 -4.32
C GLN A 30 1.72 -5.61 -3.35
N GLN A 31 1.33 -6.70 -2.68
CA GLN A 31 2.20 -7.37 -1.73
C GLN A 31 3.45 -7.85 -2.46
N PRO A 32 4.63 -7.80 -1.81
CA PRO A 32 5.87 -8.24 -2.42
C PRO A 32 5.77 -9.70 -2.84
N VAL A 33 5.84 -9.95 -4.15
CA VAL A 33 5.85 -11.31 -4.68
C VAL A 33 7.31 -11.78 -4.70
N VAL A 34 7.68 -12.62 -3.74
CA VAL A 34 8.97 -13.32 -3.76
C VAL A 34 8.82 -14.51 -4.71
N SER A 35 9.05 -14.28 -6.00
CA SER A 35 9.05 -15.36 -7.00
C SER A 35 10.47 -15.89 -7.17
N THR A 36 10.79 -16.99 -6.47
CA THR A 36 11.93 -17.85 -6.83
C THR A 36 11.55 -18.65 -8.07
N ALA A 37 11.78 -18.11 -9.26
CA ALA A 37 11.66 -18.88 -10.48
C ALA A 37 12.80 -18.49 -11.40
N SER A 38 13.71 -19.41 -11.69
CA SER A 38 14.81 -19.32 -12.65
C SER A 38 14.38 -18.97 -14.11
N ALA A 39 13.11 -18.62 -14.33
CA ALA A 39 12.52 -18.20 -15.60
C ALA A 39 11.58 -16.99 -15.45
N TRP A 40 11.67 -16.22 -14.37
CA TRP A 40 10.86 -15.01 -14.22
C TRP A 40 11.29 -13.97 -15.27
N THR A 41 10.33 -13.53 -16.08
CA THR A 41 10.50 -12.45 -17.06
C THR A 41 9.80 -11.21 -16.50
N PRO A 42 10.49 -10.07 -16.35
CA PRO A 42 9.87 -8.86 -15.83
C PRO A 42 8.75 -8.41 -16.78
N PRO A 43 7.53 -8.12 -16.26
CA PRO A 43 6.50 -7.43 -17.03
C PRO A 43 6.98 -6.05 -17.49
N ALA A 44 6.37 -5.49 -18.53
CA ALA A 44 6.85 -4.24 -19.15
C ALA A 44 6.88 -3.01 -18.22
N ASP A 45 6.09 -3.03 -17.14
CA ASP A 45 6.03 -2.00 -16.11
C ASP A 45 7.06 -2.19 -14.98
N TYR A 46 7.85 -3.28 -15.02
CA TYR A 46 8.94 -3.52 -14.08
C TYR A 46 10.29 -3.11 -14.68
N ILE A 47 11.05 -2.34 -13.92
CA ILE A 47 12.38 -1.85 -14.29
C ILE A 47 13.40 -2.47 -13.34
N HIS A 48 14.53 -2.94 -13.88
CA HIS A 48 15.67 -3.34 -13.05
C HIS A 48 16.26 -2.11 -12.37
N GLU A 49 16.29 -2.11 -11.03
CA GLU A 49 16.78 -0.96 -10.24
C GLU A 49 18.21 -1.23 -9.72
N ALA A 50 18.48 -2.43 -9.19
CA ALA A 50 19.76 -2.74 -8.55
C ALA A 50 20.02 -4.26 -8.44
N SER A 51 21.24 -4.62 -8.05
CA SER A 51 21.63 -6.01 -7.74
C SER A 51 22.27 -6.09 -6.35
N PHE A 52 21.92 -7.14 -5.61
CA PHE A 52 22.29 -7.34 -4.21
C PHE A 52 22.94 -8.70 -4.02
N PHE A 53 23.89 -8.78 -3.10
CA PHE A 53 24.41 -10.06 -2.63
C PHE A 53 23.45 -10.62 -1.57
N GLY A 54 22.67 -11.64 -1.93
CA GLY A 54 21.69 -12.29 -1.07
C GLY A 54 20.29 -11.66 -1.10
N ALA A 55 19.28 -12.48 -0.76
CA ALA A 55 17.87 -12.10 -0.82
C ALA A 55 17.46 -11.08 0.26
N ALA A 56 18.10 -11.10 1.43
CA ALA A 56 17.74 -10.22 2.54
C ALA A 56 17.94 -8.74 2.19
N ALA A 57 19.08 -8.38 1.60
CA ALA A 57 19.39 -7.00 1.22
C ALA A 57 18.45 -6.50 0.10
N CYS A 58 18.16 -7.35 -0.89
CA CYS A 58 17.19 -7.01 -1.93
C CYS A 58 15.79 -6.74 -1.36
N GLN A 59 15.32 -7.62 -0.45
CA GLN A 59 14.01 -7.45 0.19
C GLN A 59 13.95 -6.21 1.06
N ALA A 60 15.02 -5.87 1.78
CA ALA A 60 15.08 -4.67 2.60
C ALA A 60 14.91 -3.41 1.74
N ALA A 61 15.73 -3.28 0.68
CA ALA A 61 15.63 -2.17 -0.26
C ALA A 61 14.25 -2.09 -0.92
N GLY A 62 13.73 -3.24 -1.39
CA GLY A 62 12.38 -3.38 -1.94
C GLY A 62 11.29 -2.82 -1.02
N LYS A 63 11.28 -3.24 0.25
CA LYS A 63 10.31 -2.79 1.24
C LYS A 63 10.45 -1.31 1.55
N GLU A 64 11.68 -0.83 1.68
CA GLU A 64 11.97 0.58 1.92
C GLU A 64 11.40 1.44 0.79
N GLY A 65 11.69 1.15 -0.47
CA GLY A 65 11.18 1.97 -1.58
C GLY A 65 9.65 1.94 -1.74
N VAL A 66 8.98 0.83 -1.40
CA VAL A 66 7.50 0.81 -1.31
C VAL A 66 6.98 1.63 -0.14
N THR A 67 7.68 1.61 1.00
CA THR A 67 7.29 2.38 2.20
C THR A 67 7.49 3.88 1.99
N GLU A 68 8.54 4.28 1.30
CA GLU A 68 8.83 5.66 0.89
C GLU A 68 7.91 6.16 -0.24
N GLY A 69 7.09 5.27 -0.84
CA GLY A 69 6.23 5.62 -1.97
C GLY A 69 6.99 5.85 -3.29
N ARG A 70 8.24 5.40 -3.39
CA ARG A 70 9.06 5.46 -4.63
C ARG A 70 8.59 4.47 -5.67
N TRP A 71 8.06 3.33 -5.22
CA TRP A 71 7.61 2.22 -6.05
C TRP A 71 6.25 1.72 -5.57
N SER A 72 5.40 1.31 -6.51
CA SER A 72 4.12 0.67 -6.22
C SER A 72 4.26 -0.82 -5.90
N ALA A 73 5.32 -1.47 -6.40
CA ALA A 73 5.67 -2.86 -6.11
C ALA A 73 7.17 -3.14 -6.33
N TYR A 74 7.68 -4.24 -5.76
CA TYR A 74 9.03 -4.75 -6.02
C TYR A 74 9.06 -6.28 -6.11
N ILE A 75 10.07 -6.81 -6.80
CA ILE A 75 10.38 -8.23 -6.93
C ILE A 75 11.89 -8.41 -6.80
N CYS A 76 12.30 -9.42 -6.03
CA CYS A 76 13.68 -9.89 -5.96
C CYS A 76 13.80 -11.17 -6.78
N TYR A 77 14.68 -11.15 -7.78
CA TYR A 77 14.84 -12.21 -8.75
C TYR A 77 16.27 -12.74 -8.79
N GLN A 78 16.42 -14.06 -8.75
CA GLN A 78 17.72 -14.71 -8.91
C GLN A 78 17.95 -15.09 -10.36
N LYS A 79 18.89 -14.41 -11.02
CA LYS A 79 19.17 -14.61 -12.45
C LYS A 79 19.68 -16.00 -12.80
N LEU A 80 20.45 -16.62 -11.90
CA LEU A 80 20.97 -17.97 -12.10
C LEU A 80 20.80 -18.81 -10.82
N PRO A 81 20.44 -20.10 -10.93
CA PRO A 81 20.12 -20.95 -9.78
C PRO A 81 21.28 -21.12 -8.77
N PHE A 82 22.52 -20.86 -9.20
CA PHE A 82 23.71 -21.01 -8.36
C PHE A 82 24.43 -19.69 -8.04
N THR A 83 23.86 -18.53 -8.41
CA THR A 83 24.46 -17.23 -8.05
C THR A 83 23.92 -16.70 -6.73
N PRO A 84 24.78 -16.17 -5.84
CA PRO A 84 24.33 -15.50 -4.62
C PRO A 84 23.71 -14.12 -4.90
N VAL A 85 23.69 -13.67 -6.16
CA VAL A 85 23.21 -12.35 -6.56
C VAL A 85 21.70 -12.36 -6.81
N GLN A 86 21.01 -11.37 -6.27
CA GLN A 86 19.59 -11.11 -6.45
C GLN A 86 19.41 -9.76 -7.14
N GLU A 87 18.64 -9.72 -8.21
CA GLU A 87 18.28 -8.52 -8.92
C GLU A 87 16.96 -7.97 -8.38
N LEU A 88 16.92 -6.67 -8.10
CA LEU A 88 15.73 -5.94 -7.69
C LEU A 88 15.07 -5.34 -8.92
N TYR A 89 13.83 -5.74 -9.15
CA TYR A 89 12.95 -5.14 -10.15
C TYR A 89 11.82 -4.42 -9.45
N VAL A 90 11.49 -3.22 -9.92
CA VAL A 90 10.53 -2.32 -9.29
C VAL A 90 9.49 -1.85 -10.28
N LYS A 91 8.29 -1.59 -9.78
CA LYS A 91 7.22 -0.93 -10.54
C LYS A 91 7.02 0.46 -9.97
N LYS A 92 7.04 1.47 -10.83
CA LYS A 92 6.80 2.87 -10.44
C LYS A 92 5.31 3.19 -10.43
#